data_AF-A0A1Q5DTM7-F1
#
_entry.id   AF-A0A1Q5DTM7-F1
#
_cell.length_a   1.000
_cell.length_b   1.000
_cell.length_c   1.000
_cell.angle_alpha   90.00
_cell.angle_beta   90.00
_cell.angle_gamma   90.00
#
_symmetry.space_group_name_H-M   'P 1'
#
loop_
_entity.id
_entity.type
_entity.pdbx_description
1 polymer ?
#
loop_
_entity_poly.entity_id
_entity_poly.type
_entity_poly.pdbx_seq_one_letter_code
_entity_poly.pdbx_strand_id
1 'polypeptide(L)'
;MTDHETVPAPAQRIAFARVAPEFHRNLIALDRLAQAGLGDPVIADLVNLRASQLNGCAYCLDIHSRDALKHGEGEHRLHTLAAWRETPFFTARERAALALTEAVTLVASTHVPDDVYDEAAKHFSETELANLLGMIITINALNRVGVGTRMSPAPR
;
A
#
# COMPACT_ATOMS: atom_id res chain seq x y z
N MET A 1 10.23 -31.13 19.97
CA MET A 1 9.84 -30.08 19.02
C MET A 1 11.08 -29.23 18.84
N THR A 2 11.70 -29.24 17.67
CA THR A 2 12.78 -28.29 17.41
C THR A 2 12.16 -26.90 17.38
N ASP A 3 12.67 -25.95 18.18
CA ASP A 3 12.15 -24.58 18.35
C ASP A 3 12.24 -23.68 17.08
N HIS A 4 12.26 -24.29 15.88
CA HIS A 4 12.44 -23.64 14.58
C HIS A 4 11.35 -23.97 13.55
N GLU A 5 10.29 -24.69 13.92
CA GLU A 5 9.14 -24.92 13.02
C GLU A 5 8.25 -23.67 12.92
N THR A 6 7.82 -23.34 11.70
CA THR A 6 6.92 -22.21 11.46
C THR A 6 5.47 -22.57 11.81
N VAL A 7 4.69 -21.58 12.25
CA VAL A 7 3.27 -21.78 12.58
C VAL A 7 2.42 -21.60 11.32
N PRO A 8 1.45 -22.49 11.05
CA PRO A 8 0.53 -22.34 9.93
C PRO A 8 -0.24 -21.02 9.99
N ALA A 9 -0.52 -20.45 8.82
CA ALA A 9 -1.36 -19.27 8.72
C ALA A 9 -2.79 -19.57 9.25
N PRO A 10 -3.47 -18.57 9.83
CA PRO A 10 -4.89 -18.71 10.19
C PRO A 10 -5.73 -19.10 8.98
N ALA A 11 -6.76 -19.93 9.19
CA ALA A 11 -7.72 -20.25 8.15
C ALA A 11 -8.42 -18.99 7.62
N GLN A 12 -8.56 -18.91 6.29
CA GLN A 12 -9.29 -17.84 5.62
C GLN A 12 -10.76 -17.87 6.03
N ARG A 13 -11.33 -16.72 6.39
CA ARG A 13 -12.73 -16.60 6.83
C ARG A 13 -13.71 -16.68 5.66
N ILE A 14 -13.39 -16.00 4.57
CA ILE A 14 -14.19 -15.97 3.34
C ILE A 14 -13.28 -15.84 2.13
N ALA A 15 -13.54 -16.64 1.10
CA ALA A 15 -12.90 -16.49 -0.20
C ALA A 15 -13.52 -15.30 -0.96
N PHE A 16 -13.18 -14.08 -0.56
CA PHE A 16 -13.88 -12.85 -1.00
C PHE A 16 -13.98 -12.72 -2.53
N ALA A 17 -12.90 -12.94 -3.26
CA ALA A 17 -12.89 -12.88 -4.72
C ALA A 17 -13.81 -13.91 -5.40
N ARG A 18 -14.09 -15.05 -4.73
CA ARG A 18 -15.02 -16.08 -5.21
C ARG A 18 -16.46 -15.77 -4.86
N VAL A 19 -16.71 -15.24 -3.66
CA VAL A 19 -18.06 -14.98 -3.14
C VAL A 19 -18.63 -13.66 -3.67
N ALA A 20 -17.78 -12.64 -3.87
CA ALA A 20 -18.14 -11.32 -4.39
C ALA A 20 -17.25 -10.92 -5.59
N PRO A 21 -17.29 -11.67 -6.71
CA PRO A 21 -16.34 -11.50 -7.81
C PRO A 21 -16.46 -10.15 -8.51
N GLU A 22 -17.67 -9.61 -8.65
CA GLU A 22 -17.87 -8.29 -9.27
C GLU A 22 -17.33 -7.16 -8.42
N PHE A 23 -17.58 -7.19 -7.11
CA PHE A 23 -17.01 -6.21 -6.18
C PHE A 23 -15.49 -6.24 -6.22
N HIS A 24 -14.90 -7.44 -6.09
CA HIS A 24 -13.44 -7.60 -6.13
C HIS A 24 -12.84 -7.12 -7.46
N ARG A 25 -13.43 -7.48 -8.59
CA ARG A 25 -12.96 -7.02 -9.91
C ARG A 25 -13.00 -5.51 -10.06
N ASN A 26 -14.09 -4.86 -9.65
CA ASN A 26 -14.22 -3.41 -9.72
C ASN A 26 -13.23 -2.70 -8.77
N LEU A 27 -13.01 -3.25 -7.57
CA LEU A 27 -12.01 -2.70 -6.66
C LEU A 27 -10.59 -2.72 -7.25
N ILE A 28 -10.21 -3.85 -7.87
CA ILE A 28 -8.93 -3.96 -8.59
C ILE A 28 -8.87 -3.04 -9.81
N ALA A 29 -10.00 -2.86 -10.51
CA ALA A 29 -10.06 -1.95 -11.66
C ALA A 29 -9.85 -0.49 -11.25
N LEU A 30 -10.46 -0.05 -10.14
CA LEU A 30 -10.26 1.29 -9.58
C LEU A 30 -8.78 1.50 -9.20
N ASP A 31 -8.17 0.50 -8.57
CA ASP A 31 -6.76 0.55 -8.18
C ASP A 31 -5.84 0.72 -9.39
N ARG A 32 -6.07 -0.05 -10.46
CA ARG A 32 -5.30 0.05 -11.72
C ARG A 32 -5.50 1.38 -12.42
N LEU A 33 -6.72 1.91 -12.42
CA LEU A 33 -7.00 3.23 -13.00
C LEU A 33 -6.24 4.33 -12.26
N ALA A 34 -6.24 4.30 -10.93
CA ALA A 34 -5.49 5.24 -10.11
C ALA A 34 -3.97 5.13 -10.36
N GLN A 35 -3.41 3.92 -10.41
CA GLN A 35 -1.99 3.73 -10.72
C GLN A 35 -1.62 4.24 -12.11
N ALA A 36 -2.44 3.94 -13.13
CA ALA A 36 -2.22 4.44 -14.48
C ALA A 36 -2.32 5.97 -14.57
N GLY A 37 -3.25 6.57 -13.85
CA GLY A 37 -3.41 8.03 -13.80
C GLY A 37 -2.32 8.76 -13.02
N LEU A 38 -1.70 8.10 -12.03
CA LEU A 38 -0.50 8.61 -11.36
C LEU A 38 0.73 8.54 -12.29
N GLY A 39 0.85 7.48 -13.09
CA GLY A 39 1.91 7.33 -14.08
C GLY A 39 3.32 7.08 -13.51
N ASP A 40 3.43 6.80 -12.21
CA ASP A 40 4.70 6.55 -11.52
C ASP A 40 4.63 5.20 -10.76
N PRO A 41 5.14 4.10 -11.36
CA PRO A 41 5.05 2.77 -10.75
C PRO A 41 5.88 2.65 -9.47
N VAL A 42 6.97 3.41 -9.33
CA VAL A 42 7.81 3.38 -8.12
C VAL A 42 7.03 3.96 -6.95
N ILE A 43 6.43 5.15 -7.12
CA ILE A 43 5.57 5.73 -6.08
C ILE A 43 4.38 4.81 -5.78
N ALA A 44 3.79 4.19 -6.81
CA ALA A 44 2.69 3.25 -6.61
C ALA A 44 3.05 2.09 -5.69
N ASP A 45 4.21 1.45 -5.91
CA ASP A 45 4.69 0.36 -5.07
C ASP A 45 4.98 0.81 -3.63
N LEU A 46 5.63 1.97 -3.45
CA LEU A 46 5.92 2.54 -2.13
C LEU A 46 4.66 2.85 -1.34
N VAL A 47 3.65 3.46 -1.98
CA VAL A 47 2.36 3.77 -1.35
C VAL A 47 1.64 2.49 -0.95
N ASN A 48 1.57 1.51 -1.86
CA ASN A 48 0.90 0.24 -1.62
C ASN A 48 1.52 -0.51 -0.42
N LEU A 49 2.86 -0.55 -0.39
CA LEU A 49 3.60 -1.14 0.71
C LEU A 49 3.41 -0.38 2.02
N ARG A 50 3.52 0.95 2.02
CA ARG A 50 3.45 1.74 3.25
C ARG A 50 2.07 1.69 3.88
N ALA A 51 1.00 1.82 3.10
CA ALA A 51 -0.36 1.65 3.60
C ALA A 51 -0.58 0.22 4.17
N SER A 52 -0.06 -0.79 3.47
CA SER A 52 -0.16 -2.20 3.92
C SER A 52 0.60 -2.48 5.21
N GLN A 53 1.74 -1.81 5.44
CA GLN A 53 2.49 -1.89 6.71
C GLN A 53 1.67 -1.33 7.87
N LEU A 54 1.06 -0.15 7.69
CA LEU A 54 0.23 0.49 8.71
C LEU A 54 -1.03 -0.31 9.03
N ASN A 55 -1.65 -0.90 8.01
CA ASN A 55 -2.87 -1.70 8.16
C ASN A 55 -2.61 -3.16 8.57
N GLY A 56 -1.35 -3.62 8.60
CA GLY A 56 -1.00 -4.99 8.96
C GLY A 56 -1.48 -6.06 7.96
N CYS A 57 -1.59 -5.73 6.67
CA CYS A 57 -2.01 -6.69 5.64
C CYS A 57 -0.82 -7.53 5.13
N ALA A 58 -0.52 -8.66 5.76
CA ALA A 58 0.58 -9.55 5.36
C ALA A 58 0.48 -10.03 3.90
N TYR A 59 -0.73 -10.36 3.44
CA TYR A 59 -0.98 -10.75 2.04
C TYR A 59 -0.59 -9.64 1.05
N CYS A 60 -1.00 -8.41 1.36
CA CYS A 60 -0.71 -7.25 0.52
C CYS A 60 0.79 -6.93 0.52
N LEU A 61 1.46 -7.03 1.67
CA LEU A 61 2.91 -6.87 1.78
C LEU A 61 3.68 -7.88 0.91
N ASP A 62 3.27 -9.15 0.89
CA ASP A 62 3.94 -10.16 0.07
C ASP A 62 3.80 -9.89 -1.44
N ILE A 63 2.63 -9.47 -1.90
CA ILE A 63 2.41 -9.17 -3.33
C ILE A 63 3.16 -7.92 -3.73
N HIS A 64 2.96 -6.80 -3.02
CA HIS A 64 3.54 -5.52 -3.42
C HIS A 64 5.06 -5.46 -3.23
N SER A 65 5.64 -6.20 -2.29
CA SER A 65 7.11 -6.28 -2.19
C SER A 65 7.72 -7.03 -3.38
N ARG A 66 7.07 -8.10 -3.86
CA ARG A 66 7.51 -8.82 -5.06
C ARG A 66 7.37 -7.97 -6.31
N ASP A 67 6.28 -7.22 -6.45
CA ASP A 67 6.07 -6.38 -7.61
C ASP A 67 7.07 -5.20 -7.62
N ALA A 68 7.31 -4.57 -6.47
CA ALA A 68 8.35 -3.56 -6.31
C ALA A 68 9.74 -4.06 -6.75
N LEU A 69 10.13 -5.26 -6.30
CA LEU A 69 11.40 -5.88 -6.71
C LEU A 69 11.44 -6.14 -8.23
N LYS A 70 10.33 -6.58 -8.85
CA LYS A 70 10.27 -6.76 -10.31
C LYS A 70 10.37 -5.44 -11.06
N HIS A 71 9.85 -4.35 -10.50
CA HIS A 71 9.96 -3.00 -11.06
C HIS A 71 11.33 -2.35 -10.78
N GLY A 72 12.26 -3.04 -10.12
CA GLY A 72 13.63 -2.58 -9.91
C GLY A 72 13.86 -1.79 -8.62
N GLU A 73 12.91 -1.81 -7.69
CA GLU A 73 13.10 -1.20 -6.37
C GLU A 73 14.20 -1.92 -5.57
N GLY A 74 14.96 -1.16 -4.78
CA GLY A 74 16.08 -1.70 -4.00
C GLY A 74 15.63 -2.32 -2.67
N GLU A 75 16.16 -3.50 -2.33
CA GLU A 75 15.86 -4.18 -1.05
C GLU A 75 16.10 -3.28 0.16
N HIS A 76 17.18 -2.49 0.16
CA HIS A 76 17.48 -1.56 1.24
C HIS A 76 16.40 -0.47 1.43
N ARG A 77 15.81 0.04 0.34
CA ARG A 77 14.68 0.98 0.39
C ARG A 77 13.43 0.31 0.91
N LEU A 78 13.13 -0.91 0.47
CA LEU A 78 11.99 -1.69 0.97
C LEU A 78 12.09 -1.98 2.48
N HIS A 79 13.26 -2.41 2.95
CA HIS A 79 13.49 -2.69 4.37
C HIS A 79 13.42 -1.45 5.26
N THR A 80 13.74 -0.27 4.71
CA THR A 80 13.75 0.99 5.47
C THR A 80 12.49 1.84 5.25
N LEU A 81 11.56 1.41 4.39
CA LEU A 81 10.33 2.12 4.08
C LEU A 81 9.48 2.42 5.33
N ALA A 82 9.45 1.52 6.31
CA ALA A 82 8.69 1.75 7.54
C ALA A 82 9.25 2.91 8.39
N ALA A 83 10.51 3.29 8.16
CA ALA A 83 11.23 4.35 8.85
C ALA A 83 11.72 5.44 7.86
N TRP A 84 11.03 5.62 6.73
CA TRP A 84 11.47 6.45 5.60
C TRP A 84 11.87 7.90 5.97
N ARG A 85 11.30 8.47 7.04
CA ARG A 85 11.63 9.84 7.48
C ARG A 85 13.08 9.99 7.92
N GLU A 86 13.66 8.94 8.50
CA GLU A 86 15.01 8.91 9.06
C GLU A 86 16.06 8.43 8.04
N THR A 87 15.70 8.31 6.76
CA THR A 87 16.59 7.84 5.71
C THR A 87 16.82 8.86 4.61
N PRO A 88 17.98 8.80 3.93
CA PRO A 88 18.29 9.66 2.78
C PRO A 88 17.83 9.08 1.44
N PHE A 89 17.13 7.93 1.45
CA PHE A 89 16.93 7.14 0.22
C PHE A 89 15.76 7.63 -0.63
N PHE A 90 14.83 8.40 -0.07
CA PHE A 90 13.59 8.81 -0.72
C PHE A 90 13.64 10.27 -1.16
N THR A 91 13.24 10.54 -2.40
CA THR A 91 13.17 11.89 -2.97
C THR A 91 12.09 12.74 -2.29
N ALA A 92 12.11 14.06 -2.50
CA ALA A 92 11.08 14.95 -1.94
C ALA A 92 9.66 14.56 -2.38
N ARG A 93 9.49 14.21 -3.67
CA ARG A 93 8.22 13.74 -4.23
C ARG A 93 7.75 12.42 -3.60
N GLU A 94 8.65 11.46 -3.41
CA GLU A 94 8.35 10.21 -2.71
C GLU A 94 7.98 10.43 -1.24
N ARG A 95 8.73 11.28 -0.53
CA ARG A 95 8.45 11.64 0.87
C ARG A 95 7.09 12.32 1.02
N ALA A 96 6.71 13.18 0.08
CA ALA A 96 5.40 13.82 0.06
C ALA A 96 4.27 12.79 -0.16
N ALA A 97 4.45 11.85 -1.10
CA ALA A 97 3.51 10.75 -1.30
C ALA A 97 3.38 9.85 -0.06
N LEU A 98 4.49 9.50 0.59
CA LEU A 98 4.50 8.69 1.81
C LEU A 98 3.84 9.39 2.99
N ALA A 99 4.08 10.69 3.16
CA ALA A 99 3.42 11.49 4.20
C ALA A 99 1.90 11.53 3.98
N LEU A 100 1.45 11.81 2.75
CA LEU A 100 0.03 11.80 2.40
C LEU A 100 -0.59 10.40 2.58
N THR A 101 0.13 9.35 2.20
CA THR A 101 -0.28 7.96 2.39
C THR A 101 -0.54 7.64 3.85
N GLU A 102 0.37 8.01 4.75
CA GLU A 102 0.20 7.81 6.19
C GLU A 102 -0.99 8.60 6.73
N ALA A 103 -1.12 9.88 6.34
CA ALA A 103 -2.19 10.73 6.80
C ALA A 103 -3.56 10.19 6.38
N VAL A 104 -3.75 9.84 5.11
CA VAL A 104 -5.02 9.30 4.59
C VAL A 104 -5.30 7.88 5.13
N THR A 105 -4.27 7.04 5.31
CA THR A 105 -4.45 5.70 5.90
C THR A 105 -4.94 5.80 7.35
N LEU A 106 -4.39 6.76 8.11
CA LEU A 106 -4.74 7.03 9.51
C LEU A 106 -5.76 8.17 9.64
N VAL A 107 -6.65 8.36 8.66
CA VAL A 107 -7.57 9.51 8.57
C VAL A 107 -8.39 9.74 9.84
N ALA A 108 -8.79 8.68 10.55
CA ALA A 108 -9.54 8.80 11.80
C ALA A 108 -8.74 9.46 12.95
N SER A 109 -7.41 9.43 12.85
CA SER A 109 -6.49 10.03 13.82
C SER A 109 -5.95 11.37 13.33
N THR A 110 -5.58 11.47 12.05
CA THR A 110 -4.85 12.62 11.50
C THR A 110 -5.77 13.68 10.88
N HIS A 111 -6.93 13.27 10.38
CA HIS A 111 -7.85 14.09 9.57
C HIS A 111 -7.19 14.76 8.34
N VAL A 112 -6.06 14.23 7.87
CA VAL A 112 -5.28 14.77 6.72
C VAL A 112 -4.96 16.27 6.90
N PRO A 113 -3.96 16.62 7.71
CA PRO A 113 -3.59 18.00 7.95
C PRO A 113 -3.26 18.78 6.67
N ASP A 114 -3.65 20.07 6.64
CA ASP A 114 -3.46 20.94 5.47
C ASP A 114 -1.99 21.02 5.03
N ASP A 115 -1.04 21.07 5.96
CA ASP A 115 0.39 21.14 5.66
C ASP A 115 0.91 19.87 4.95
N VAL A 116 0.37 18.70 5.28
CA VAL A 116 0.69 17.44 4.59
C VAL A 116 0.11 17.43 3.17
N TYR A 117 -1.13 17.90 3.01
CA TYR A 117 -1.77 17.99 1.70
C TYR A 117 -1.06 19.01 0.80
N ASP A 118 -0.83 20.22 1.31
CA ASP A 118 -0.19 21.32 0.60
C ASP A 118 1.24 20.96 0.20
N GLU A 119 1.98 20.21 1.04
CA GLU A 119 3.28 19.71 0.65
C GLU A 119 3.19 18.73 -0.53
N ALA A 120 2.25 17.77 -0.52
CA ALA A 120 2.04 16.90 -1.68
C ALA A 120 1.64 17.69 -2.93
N ALA A 121 0.75 18.68 -2.81
CA ALA A 121 0.31 19.51 -3.94
C ALA A 121 1.44 20.29 -4.62
N LYS A 122 2.59 20.51 -3.96
CA LYS A 122 3.78 21.12 -4.59
C LYS A 122 4.51 20.16 -5.55
N HIS A 123 4.40 18.86 -5.33
CA HIS A 123 5.17 17.84 -6.07
C HIS A 123 4.36 17.15 -7.16
N PHE A 124 3.02 17.21 -7.10
CA PHE A 124 2.10 16.53 -8.02
C PHE A 124 1.19 17.54 -8.72
N SER A 125 0.93 17.32 -10.01
CA SER A 125 -0.19 18.00 -10.68
C SER A 125 -1.53 17.61 -10.05
N GLU A 126 -2.57 18.40 -10.28
CA GLU A 126 -3.91 18.12 -9.74
C GLU A 126 -4.42 16.72 -10.13
N THR A 127 -4.20 16.32 -11.38
CA THR A 127 -4.56 14.98 -11.88
C THR A 127 -3.74 13.88 -11.19
N GLU A 128 -2.43 14.05 -11.04
CA GLU A 128 -1.60 13.06 -10.34
C GLU A 128 -1.98 12.95 -8.86
N LEU A 129 -2.24 14.07 -8.18
CA LEU A 129 -2.63 14.11 -6.78
C LEU A 129 -3.98 13.44 -6.54
N ALA A 130 -4.96 13.66 -7.43
CA ALA A 130 -6.25 12.97 -7.39
C ALA A 130 -6.08 11.45 -7.54
N ASN A 131 -5.19 11.01 -8.44
CA ASN A 131 -4.91 9.59 -8.64
C ASN A 131 -4.07 8.99 -7.50
N LEU A 132 -3.16 9.75 -6.89
CA LEU A 132 -2.45 9.35 -5.67
C LEU A 132 -3.44 9.10 -4.52
N LEU A 133 -4.40 10.00 -4.30
CA LEU A 133 -5.47 9.81 -3.32
C LEU A 133 -6.31 8.58 -3.66
N GLY A 134 -6.71 8.41 -4.93
CA GLY A 134 -7.44 7.25 -5.41
C GLY A 134 -6.73 5.94 -5.07
N MET A 135 -5.41 5.89 -5.32
CA MET A 135 -4.56 4.73 -5.02
C MET A 135 -4.46 4.47 -3.51
N ILE A 136 -4.26 5.50 -2.69
CA ILE A 136 -4.22 5.36 -1.23
C ILE A 136 -5.56 4.79 -0.71
N ILE A 137 -6.69 5.23 -1.28
CA ILE A 137 -8.02 4.73 -0.93
C ILE A 137 -8.19 3.27 -1.34
N THR A 138 -7.82 2.90 -2.57
CA THR A 138 -7.99 1.53 -3.08
C THR A 138 -7.12 0.53 -2.33
N ILE A 139 -5.85 0.85 -2.03
CA ILE A 139 -5.03 -0.03 -1.20
C ILE A 139 -5.59 -0.17 0.22
N ASN A 140 -6.12 0.90 0.80
CA ASN A 140 -6.77 0.84 2.11
C ASN A 140 -8.01 -0.07 2.11
N ALA A 141 -8.79 -0.06 1.03
CA ALA A 141 -9.91 -0.98 0.84
C ALA A 141 -9.43 -2.43 0.66
N LEU A 142 -8.41 -2.66 -0.16
CA LEU A 142 -7.81 -3.99 -0.37
C LEU A 142 -7.20 -4.55 0.92
N ASN A 143 -6.53 -3.72 1.73
CA ASN A 143 -6.02 -4.11 3.04
C ASN A 143 -7.15 -4.55 3.98
N ARG A 144 -8.29 -3.85 3.97
CA ARG A 144 -9.48 -4.22 4.76
C ARG A 144 -10.07 -5.55 4.30
N VAL A 145 -10.08 -5.83 3.00
CA VAL A 145 -10.43 -7.16 2.47
C VAL A 145 -9.44 -8.20 2.98
N GLY A 146 -8.13 -7.99 2.82
CA GLY A 146 -7.10 -8.93 3.24
C GLY A 146 -7.17 -9.28 4.72
N VAL A 147 -7.15 -8.27 5.59
CA VAL A 147 -7.18 -8.43 7.06
C VAL A 147 -8.53 -8.95 7.52
N GLY A 148 -9.63 -8.36 7.04
CA GLY A 148 -11.00 -8.73 7.43
C GLY A 148 -11.31 -10.19 7.11
N THR A 149 -10.76 -10.71 6.01
CA THR A 149 -11.01 -12.08 5.54
C THR A 149 -9.92 -13.09 5.90
N ARG A 150 -8.87 -12.64 6.61
CA ARG A 150 -7.67 -13.45 6.98
C ARG A 150 -6.99 -14.07 5.76
N MET A 151 -6.75 -13.26 4.73
CA MET A 151 -5.85 -13.65 3.64
C MET A 151 -4.43 -13.73 4.19
N SER A 152 -3.72 -14.78 3.81
CA SER A 152 -2.32 -15.00 4.15
C SER A 152 -1.50 -15.19 2.88
N PRO A 153 -0.24 -14.75 2.85
CA PRO A 153 0.73 -15.22 1.85
C PRO A 153 0.78 -16.75 1.83
N ALA A 154 1.05 -17.31 0.66
CA ALA A 154 1.33 -18.74 0.55
C ALA A 154 2.67 -19.07 1.24
N PRO A 155 2.79 -20.25 1.89
CA PRO A 155 4.08 -20.76 2.33
C PRO A 155 5.06 -20.82 1.15
N ARG A 156 6.33 -20.54 1.43
CA ARG A 156 7.42 -20.64 0.45
C ARG A 156 8.21 -21.92 0.67
#